data_AF-A0A2D4HQY8-F1
#
_entry.id   AF-A0A2D4HQY8-F1
#
_cell.length_a   1.000
_cell.length_b   1.000
_cell.length_c   1.000
_cell.angle_alpha   90.00
_cell.angle_beta   90.00
_cell.angle_gamma   90.00
#
_symmetry.space_group_name_H-M   'P 1'
#
loop_
_entity.id
_entity.type
_entity.pdbx_description
1 polymer ?
#
loop_
_entity_poly.entity_id
_entity_poly.type
_entity_poly.pdbx_seq_one_letter_code
_entity_poly.pdbx_strand_id
1 'polypeptide(L)'
;DSSGRDHQITLKLNSKYPREQPDCLVDLPVQFSFSWTPQSSLLSIHSQFLVALESLKEFWDVLDEIDEKTWVLEPEKPTRSSTRRRIAIGSNISLNIEIDPRHPTMLPECYFLGADHVVNPLKIKLNSNIHMW
;
A
#
# COMPACT_ATOMS: atom_id res chain seq x y z
N ASP A 1 13.19 -3.97 4.17
CA ASP A 1 13.25 -4.43 2.77
C ASP A 1 14.50 -3.85 2.12
N SER A 2 14.71 -4.04 0.82
CA SER A 2 15.89 -3.49 0.12
C SER A 2 15.91 -1.95 0.01
N SER A 3 14.79 -1.26 0.26
CA SER A 3 14.72 0.21 0.38
C SER A 3 15.10 0.72 1.78
N GLY A 4 15.42 -0.16 2.72
CA GLY A 4 15.74 0.21 4.10
C GLY A 4 14.51 0.49 4.97
N ARG A 5 13.31 0.09 4.55
CA ARG A 5 12.10 0.21 5.37
C ARG A 5 12.00 -0.95 6.37
N ASP A 6 11.59 -0.62 7.59
CA ASP A 6 11.31 -1.60 8.63
C ASP A 6 9.90 -2.18 8.46
N HIS A 7 9.81 -3.51 8.57
CA HIS A 7 8.56 -4.26 8.48
C HIS A 7 8.50 -5.30 9.60
N GLN A 8 7.33 -5.46 10.21
CA GLN A 8 7.13 -6.37 11.33
C GLN A 8 6.16 -7.50 10.96
N ILE A 9 6.52 -8.71 11.36
CA ILE A 9 5.67 -9.90 11.35
C ILE A 9 5.49 -10.39 12.79
N THR A 10 4.24 -10.58 13.21
CA THR A 10 3.90 -11.13 14.53
C THR A 10 3.28 -12.50 14.37
N LEU A 11 3.86 -13.49 15.04
CA LEU A 11 3.43 -14.89 14.99
C LEU A 11 2.82 -15.30 16.33
N LYS A 12 1.65 -15.92 16.30
CA LYS A 12 1.05 -16.56 17.48
C LYS A 12 1.16 -18.07 17.32
N LEU A 13 1.93 -18.68 18.22
CA LEU A 13 2.16 -20.12 18.24
C LEU A 13 1.17 -20.77 19.21
N ASN A 14 0.57 -21.87 18.80
CA ASN A 14 -0.27 -22.71 19.67
C ASN A 14 0.49 -23.98 20.07
N SER A 15 -0.09 -24.78 20.98
CA SER A 15 0.52 -26.02 21.48
C SER A 15 0.70 -27.13 20.43
N LYS A 16 0.09 -26.98 19.25
CA LYS A 16 0.17 -27.95 18.15
C LYS A 16 1.22 -27.56 17.10
N TYR A 17 1.88 -26.42 17.25
CA TYR A 17 3.05 -26.07 16.44
C TYR A 17 4.15 -27.14 16.55
N PRO A 18 4.81 -27.56 15.45
CA PRO A 18 4.68 -27.08 14.07
C PRO A 18 3.66 -27.83 13.20
N ARG A 19 2.86 -28.76 13.75
CA ARG A 19 1.88 -29.55 12.96
C ARG A 19 0.76 -28.66 12.39
N GLU A 20 0.33 -27.65 13.15
CA GLU A 20 -0.54 -26.59 12.67
C GLU A 20 0.26 -25.32 12.38
N GLN A 21 -0.16 -24.55 11.38
CA GLN A 21 0.47 -23.28 11.04
C GLN A 21 0.22 -22.24 12.14
N PRO A 22 1.16 -21.32 12.40
CA PRO A 22 0.93 -20.22 13.32
C PRO A 22 0.00 -19.16 12.72
N ASP A 23 -0.73 -18.44 13.58
CA ASP A 23 -1.42 -17.24 13.13
C ASP A 23 -0.40 -16.15 12.84
N CYS A 24 -0.58 -15.44 11.73
CA CYS A 24 0.34 -14.42 11.26
C CYS A 24 -0.38 -13.08 11.15
N LEU A 25 0.24 -12.04 11.73
CA LEU A 25 -0.22 -10.67 11.68
C LEU A 25 0.89 -9.82 11.04
N VAL A 26 0.56 -9.16 9.93
CA VAL A 26 1.46 -8.31 9.15
C VAL A 26 0.71 -7.07 8.69
N ASP A 27 1.44 -5.97 8.49
CA ASP A 27 0.92 -4.71 7.95
C ASP A 27 1.20 -4.63 6.44
N LEU A 28 0.53 -5.46 5.64
CA LEU A 28 0.67 -5.49 4.19
C LEU A 28 -0.61 -5.01 3.50
N PRO A 29 -0.52 -4.38 2.31
CA PRO A 29 -1.67 -3.91 1.54
C PRO A 29 -2.39 -5.05 0.81
N VAL A 30 -1.86 -6.27 0.90
CA VAL A 30 -2.43 -7.50 0.34
C VAL A 30 -2.39 -8.60 1.39
N GLN A 31 -3.26 -9.59 1.25
CA GLN A 31 -3.25 -10.76 2.13
C GLN A 31 -1.91 -11.49 2.03
N PHE A 32 -1.24 -11.69 3.17
CA PHE A 32 -0.05 -12.52 3.26
C PHE A 32 -0.42 -13.98 3.40
N SER A 33 -0.14 -14.76 2.35
CA SER A 33 -0.31 -16.20 2.34
C SER A 33 1.06 -16.85 2.23
N PHE A 34 1.32 -17.85 3.07
CA PHE A 34 2.57 -18.60 3.06
C PHE A 34 2.29 -20.10 3.07
N SER A 35 3.19 -20.86 2.47
CA SER A 35 3.18 -22.32 2.51
C SER A 35 3.66 -22.81 3.87
N TRP A 36 2.92 -23.75 4.45
CA TRP A 36 3.24 -24.39 5.71
C TRP A 36 3.11 -25.90 5.63
N THR A 37 4.11 -26.59 6.15
CA THR A 37 4.14 -28.05 6.36
C THR A 37 4.66 -28.35 7.76
N PRO A 38 4.45 -29.54 8.33
CA PRO A 38 5.03 -29.90 9.63
C PRO A 38 6.57 -29.85 9.70
N GLN A 39 7.26 -29.78 8.56
CA GLN A 39 8.72 -29.61 8.44
C GLN A 39 9.13 -28.14 8.33
N SER A 40 8.17 -27.23 8.23
CA SER A 40 8.41 -25.79 8.18
C SER A 40 8.89 -25.26 9.53
N SER A 41 9.48 -24.06 9.52
CA SER A 41 10.02 -23.40 10.69
C SER A 41 9.77 -21.90 10.63
N LEU A 42 10.09 -21.18 11.71
CA LEU A 42 10.04 -19.71 11.68
C LEU A 42 10.92 -19.13 10.57
N LEU A 43 12.02 -19.78 10.23
CA LEU A 43 12.90 -19.37 9.13
C LEU A 43 12.21 -19.49 7.75
N SER A 44 11.38 -20.52 7.54
CA SER A 44 10.65 -20.67 6.28
C SER A 44 9.52 -19.63 6.14
N ILE A 45 8.89 -19.21 7.24
CA ILE A 45 7.94 -18.08 7.23
C ILE A 45 8.67 -16.78 6.93
N HIS A 46 9.78 -16.52 7.64
CA HIS A 46 10.58 -15.32 7.44
C HIS A 46 11.06 -15.17 5.99
N SER A 47 11.52 -16.26 5.37
CA SER A 47 11.98 -16.26 3.98
C SER A 47 10.84 -15.90 3.01
N GLN A 48 9.64 -16.45 3.21
CA GLN A 48 8.46 -16.12 2.40
C GLN A 48 7.97 -14.69 2.65
N PHE A 49 8.10 -14.19 3.88
CA PHE A 49 7.79 -12.81 4.22
C PHE A 49 8.72 -11.84 3.48
N LEU A 50 10.03 -12.10 3.46
CA LEU A 50 10.98 -11.29 2.69
C LEU A 50 10.64 -11.24 1.20
N VAL A 51 10.24 -12.37 0.60
CA VAL A 51 9.80 -12.40 -0.81
C VAL A 51 8.56 -11.53 -1.02
N ALA A 52 7.58 -11.58 -0.10
CA ALA A 52 6.40 -10.73 -0.17
C ALA A 52 6.76 -9.24 -0.05
N LEU A 53 7.67 -8.88 0.86
CA LEU A 53 8.14 -7.50 1.01
C LEU A 53 8.79 -6.98 -0.28
N GLU A 54 9.69 -7.75 -0.89
CA GLU A 54 10.34 -7.33 -2.13
C GLU A 54 9.35 -7.21 -3.30
N SER A 55 8.30 -8.05 -3.33
CA SER A 55 7.24 -7.92 -4.35
C SER A 55 6.39 -6.65 -4.23
N LEU A 56 6.37 -6.02 -3.05
CA LEU A 56 5.60 -4.81 -2.75
C LEU A 56 6.48 -3.55 -2.72
N LYS A 57 7.77 -3.69 -3.05
CA LYS A 57 8.73 -2.57 -2.99
C LYS A 57 8.28 -1.37 -3.81
N GLU A 58 7.88 -1.57 -5.06
CA GLU A 58 7.48 -0.49 -5.97
C GLU A 58 6.24 0.23 -5.44
N PHE A 59 5.29 -0.50 -4.84
CA PHE A 59 4.10 0.09 -4.23
C PHE A 59 4.45 1.05 -3.09
N TRP A 60 5.34 0.63 -2.19
CA TRP A 60 5.77 1.53 -1.13
C TRP A 60 6.68 2.65 -1.63
N ASP A 61 7.49 2.43 -2.67
CA ASP A 61 8.31 3.48 -3.27
C ASP A 61 7.41 4.62 -3.81
N VAL A 62 6.30 4.29 -4.49
CA VAL A 62 5.29 5.26 -4.95
C VAL A 62 4.65 6.00 -3.78
N LEU A 63 4.23 5.29 -2.73
CA LEU A 63 3.57 5.92 -1.59
C LEU A 63 4.53 6.77 -0.74
N ASP A 64 5.78 6.34 -0.56
CA ASP A 64 6.80 7.13 0.16
C ASP A 64 7.05 8.45 -0.56
N GLU A 65 7.13 8.45 -1.90
CA GLU A 65 7.28 9.69 -2.68
C GLU A 65 6.07 10.63 -2.51
N ILE A 66 4.85 10.09 -2.53
CA ILE A 66 3.62 10.87 -2.32
C ILE A 66 3.60 11.46 -0.90
N ASP A 67 3.92 10.65 0.10
CA ASP A 67 3.91 11.03 1.51
C ASP A 67 5.01 12.07 1.82
N GLU A 68 6.16 11.99 1.15
CA GLU A 68 7.27 12.96 1.32
C GLU A 68 7.02 14.28 0.58
N LYS A 69 6.46 14.23 -0.63
CA LYS A 69 6.44 15.39 -1.55
C LYS A 69 5.11 16.10 -1.65
N THR A 70 4.05 15.56 -1.05
CA THR A 70 2.71 16.13 -1.16
C THR A 70 2.10 16.43 0.21
N TRP A 71 1.06 17.27 0.22
CA TRP A 71 0.28 17.49 1.43
C TRP A 71 -0.82 16.43 1.53
N VAL A 72 -0.49 15.31 2.17
CA VAL A 72 -1.45 14.24 2.49
C VAL A 72 -2.36 14.69 3.64
N LEU A 73 -3.66 14.68 3.39
CA LEU A 73 -4.73 14.97 4.35
C LEU A 73 -5.20 13.70 5.06
N GLU A 74 -5.33 12.59 4.32
CA GLU A 74 -5.80 11.31 4.85
C GLU A 74 -5.08 10.13 4.19
N PRO A 75 -4.70 9.10 4.96
CA PRO A 75 -4.65 9.10 6.42
C PRO A 75 -3.56 10.05 6.95
N GLU A 76 -3.76 10.63 8.14
CA GLU A 76 -2.74 11.50 8.80
C GLU A 76 -1.44 10.73 9.11
N LYS A 77 -1.58 9.45 9.45
CA LYS A 77 -0.47 8.53 9.76
C LYS A 77 -0.66 7.24 8.95
N PRO A 78 -0.25 7.21 7.67
CA PRO A 78 -0.40 6.03 6.85
C PRO A 78 0.34 4.82 7.42
N THR A 79 -0.30 3.66 7.32
CA THR A 79 0.32 2.36 7.57
C THR A 79 0.85 1.76 6.26
N ARG A 80 1.64 0.69 6.33
CA ARG A 80 2.13 -0.01 5.12
C ARG A 80 1.02 -0.77 4.38
N SER A 81 -0.11 -1.03 5.04
CA SER A 81 -1.36 -1.50 4.42
C SER A 81 -2.22 -0.42 3.77
N SER A 82 -1.97 0.87 4.02
CA SER A 82 -2.81 1.96 3.52
C SER A 82 -2.59 2.22 2.02
N THR A 83 -3.57 1.85 1.19
CA THR A 83 -3.52 1.99 -0.29
C THR A 83 -4.04 3.32 -0.82
N ARG A 84 -4.73 4.10 0.02
CA ARG A 84 -5.37 5.35 -0.36
C ARG A 84 -4.62 6.55 0.18
N ARG A 85 -4.65 7.65 -0.58
CA ARG A 85 -4.20 8.98 -0.14
C ARG A 85 -5.20 10.03 -0.57
N ARG A 86 -5.56 10.92 0.35
CA ARG A 86 -6.25 12.17 0.06
C ARG A 86 -5.21 13.29 0.06
N ILE A 87 -4.95 13.90 -1.08
CA ILE A 87 -3.89 14.87 -1.27
C ILE A 87 -4.50 16.25 -1.49
N ALA A 88 -4.03 17.26 -0.76
CA ALA A 88 -4.44 18.64 -1.02
C ALA A 88 -3.85 19.13 -2.34
N ILE A 89 -4.71 19.65 -3.23
CA ILE A 89 -4.29 20.27 -4.50
C ILE A 89 -4.30 21.80 -4.38
N GLY A 90 -5.10 22.34 -3.46
CA GLY A 90 -5.22 23.76 -3.15
C GLY A 90 -6.15 23.95 -1.96
N SER A 91 -6.39 25.21 -1.56
CA SER A 91 -7.04 25.53 -0.27
C SER A 91 -8.42 24.88 -0.07
N ASN A 92 -9.20 24.67 -1.14
CA ASN A 92 -10.55 24.11 -1.08
C ASN A 92 -10.74 22.94 -2.05
N ILE A 93 -9.65 22.23 -2.40
CA ILE A 93 -9.70 21.09 -3.31
C ILE A 93 -8.68 20.02 -2.93
N SER A 94 -9.12 18.76 -2.96
CA SER A 94 -8.26 17.60 -2.75
C SER A 94 -8.50 16.53 -3.81
N LEU A 95 -7.49 15.70 -4.07
CA LEU A 95 -7.55 14.51 -4.90
C LEU A 95 -7.49 13.28 -4.01
N ASN A 96 -8.49 12.40 -4.10
CA ASN A 96 -8.36 11.04 -3.58
C ASN A 96 -7.78 10.14 -4.66
N ILE A 97 -6.81 9.32 -4.28
CA ILE A 97 -6.24 8.26 -5.11
C ILE A 97 -6.27 6.93 -4.35
N GLU A 98 -6.43 5.84 -5.08
CA GLU A 98 -6.27 4.48 -4.62
C GLU A 98 -5.26 3.75 -5.52
N ILE A 99 -4.13 3.35 -4.93
CA ILE A 99 -3.04 2.67 -5.64
C ILE A 99 -3.23 1.16 -5.51
N ASP A 100 -3.25 0.44 -6.64
CA ASP A 100 -3.21 -1.03 -6.63
C ASP A 100 -1.81 -1.50 -6.20
N PRO A 101 -1.68 -2.25 -5.08
CA PRO A 101 -0.38 -2.73 -4.62
C PRO A 101 0.33 -3.67 -5.58
N ARG A 102 -0.39 -4.30 -6.51
CA ARG A 102 0.18 -5.20 -7.52
C ARG A 102 0.60 -4.47 -8.79
N HIS A 103 0.05 -3.27 -9.02
CA HIS A 103 0.27 -2.47 -10.21
C HIS A 103 0.38 -0.97 -9.86
N PRO A 104 1.36 -0.57 -9.04
CA PRO A 104 1.37 0.74 -8.38
C PRO A 104 1.61 1.92 -9.32
N THR A 105 2.10 1.66 -10.52
CA THR A 105 2.36 2.66 -11.57
C THR A 105 1.26 2.70 -12.63
N MET A 106 0.22 1.87 -12.53
CA MET A 106 -0.97 1.99 -13.38
C MET A 106 -1.80 3.20 -12.95
N LEU A 107 -2.63 3.69 -13.87
CA LEU A 107 -3.55 4.79 -13.59
C LEU A 107 -4.43 4.42 -12.37
N PRO A 108 -4.33 5.16 -11.25
CA PRO A 108 -5.09 4.82 -10.06
C PRO A 108 -6.55 5.21 -10.21
N GLU A 109 -7.41 4.55 -9.43
CA GLU A 109 -8.74 5.09 -9.20
C GLU A 109 -8.61 6.43 -8.48
N CYS A 110 -9.23 7.48 -9.00
CA CYS A 110 -9.12 8.80 -8.41
C CYS A 110 -10.35 9.68 -8.62
N TYR A 111 -10.55 10.60 -7.68
CA TYR A 111 -11.62 11.60 -7.76
C TYR A 111 -11.27 12.87 -6.97
N PHE A 112 -11.70 14.01 -7.51
CA PHE A 112 -11.54 15.30 -6.85
C PHE A 112 -12.69 15.59 -5.88
N LEU A 113 -12.38 16.25 -4.76
CA LEU A 113 -13.32 16.78 -3.79
C LEU A 113 -13.13 18.30 -3.68
N GLY A 114 -14.21 19.06 -3.83
CA GLY A 114 -14.23 20.52 -3.79
C GLY A 114 -15.49 21.07 -4.46
N ALA A 115 -15.65 22.39 -4.49
CA ALA A 115 -16.77 23.01 -5.21
C ALA A 115 -16.65 22.78 -6.72
N ASP A 116 -17.78 22.60 -7.43
CA ASP A 116 -17.80 22.22 -8.85
C ASP A 116 -16.98 23.14 -9.75
N HIS A 117 -17.05 24.45 -9.52
CA HIS A 117 -16.31 25.44 -10.32
C HIS A 117 -14.78 25.32 -10.16
N VAL A 118 -14.29 24.72 -9.07
CA VAL A 118 -12.87 24.43 -8.84
C VAL A 118 -12.48 23.06 -9.40
N VAL A 119 -13.37 22.07 -9.25
CA VAL A 119 -13.12 20.67 -9.63
C VAL A 119 -13.22 20.44 -11.14
N ASN A 120 -14.22 21.02 -11.80
CA ASN A 120 -14.51 20.73 -13.21
C ASN A 120 -13.34 21.03 -14.17
N PRO A 121 -12.59 22.15 -14.04
CA PRO A 121 -11.41 22.38 -14.86
C PRO A 121 -10.34 21.27 -14.72
N LEU A 122 -10.13 20.76 -13.49
CA LEU A 122 -9.17 19.69 -13.25
C LEU A 122 -9.64 18.35 -13.82
N LYS A 123 -10.93 18.02 -13.69
CA LYS A 123 -11.52 16.83 -14.31
C LYS A 123 -11.35 16.83 -15.83
N ILE A 124 -11.64 17.97 -16.48
CA ILE A 124 -11.46 18.12 -17.93
C ILE A 124 -9.98 17.92 -18.29
N LYS A 125 -9.07 18.56 -17.55
CA LYS A 125 -7.63 18.42 -17.79
C LYS A 125 -7.17 16.97 -17.61
N LEU A 126 -7.57 16.29 -16.55
CA LEU A 126 -7.25 14.88 -16.32
C LEU A 126 -7.75 14.01 -17.48
N ASN A 127 -9.03 14.10 -17.82
CA ASN A 127 -9.64 13.27 -18.89
C ASN A 127 -9.01 13.54 -20.26
N SER A 128 -8.67 14.79 -20.57
CA SER A 128 -8.02 15.13 -21.84
C SER A 128 -6.60 14.57 -21.96
N ASN A 129 -5.93 14.29 -20.84
CA ASN A 129 -4.53 13.89 -20.77
C ASN A 129 -4.32 12.44 -20.29
N ILE A 130 -5.40 11.71 -19.99
CA ILE A 130 -5.35 10.37 -19.39
C ILE A 130 -4.59 9.35 -20.25
N HIS A 131 -4.55 9.57 -21.56
CA HIS A 131 -3.85 8.75 -22.54
C HIS A 131 -2.32 8.91 -22.52
N MET A 132 -1.81 9.90 -21.77
CA MET A 132 -0.37 10.14 -21.59
C MET A 132 0.18 9.53 -20.30
N TRP A 133 -0.64 8.75 -19.57
CA TRP A 133 -0.19 7.98 -18.42
C TRP A 133 0.73 6.83 -18.86
#